data_AF-A0A225UJU7-F1
#
_entry.id   AF-A0A225UJU7-F1
#
_cell.length_a   1.000
_cell.length_b   1.000
_cell.length_c   1.000
_cell.angle_alpha   90.00
_cell.angle_beta   90.00
_cell.angle_gamma   90.00
#
_symmetry.space_group_name_H-M   'P 1'
#
loop_
_entity.id
_entity.type
_entity.pdbx_description
1 polymer ?
#
loop_
_entity_poly.entity_id
_entity_poly.type
_entity_poly.pdbx_seq_one_letter_code
_entity_poly.pdbx_strand_id
1 'polypeptide(L)'
;MEYLSDQDKADLSKLLSEDQDIQRELLIPRDASVELSPSDFRNLVTGIPAQRELAALLRVYEPQGLARKVFGKSTLLKRMLDRHRVSQVACTLGTLKTTLELGNSSDDARNARRDFVLLKQAFDQQVTEVFEQAQSRLSESDRDFRCATEEHNRQEQVRRDENTDLQRQLEDYRLANQQLEDRLRGGTFKVGRVMNFLNRHNARVSGNWPRLKALLKKFKDGSLPPDAWKTQIQINAADEFDADPGAYEYEVESDDEESKVPDIPSLRLP
;
A
#
# COMPACT_ATOMS: atom_id res chain seq x y z
N MET A 1 -36.23 -29.03 72.43
CA MET A 1 -36.16 -30.00 71.32
C MET A 1 -36.93 -29.40 70.15
N GLU A 2 -36.33 -29.28 68.97
CA GLU A 2 -37.07 -28.88 67.76
C GLU A 2 -37.88 -30.08 67.24
N TYR A 3 -39.20 -29.92 67.14
CA TYR A 3 -40.11 -30.90 66.54
C TYR A 3 -40.97 -30.23 65.45
N LEU A 4 -41.49 -31.06 64.54
CA LEU A 4 -42.43 -30.62 63.50
C LEU A 4 -43.80 -30.41 64.14
N SER A 5 -44.37 -29.21 63.95
CA SER A 5 -45.73 -28.88 64.41
C SER A 5 -46.77 -29.68 63.62
N ASP A 6 -47.99 -29.80 64.14
CA ASP A 6 -49.08 -30.44 63.40
C ASP A 6 -49.40 -29.71 62.09
N GLN A 7 -49.17 -28.39 62.04
CA GLN A 7 -49.22 -27.62 60.80
C GLN A 7 -48.10 -27.99 59.81
N ASP A 8 -46.89 -28.32 60.32
CA ASP A 8 -45.78 -28.77 59.47
C ASP A 8 -46.09 -30.17 58.89
N LYS A 9 -46.71 -31.06 59.67
CA LYS A 9 -47.18 -32.37 59.21
C LYS A 9 -48.29 -32.24 58.15
N ALA A 10 -49.26 -31.35 58.37
CA ALA A 10 -50.36 -31.11 57.44
C ALA A 10 -49.93 -30.44 56.13
N ASP A 11 -48.83 -29.68 56.13
CA ASP A 11 -48.26 -29.14 54.89
C ASP A 11 -47.37 -30.16 54.17
N LEU A 12 -46.68 -31.05 54.88
CA LEU A 12 -46.02 -32.22 54.28
C LEU A 12 -47.02 -33.19 53.63
N SER A 13 -48.18 -33.43 54.25
CA SER A 13 -49.22 -34.31 53.68
C SER A 13 -49.91 -33.76 52.45
N LYS A 14 -49.78 -32.46 52.15
CA LYS A 14 -50.22 -31.86 50.89
C LYS A 14 -49.16 -31.91 49.79
N LEU A 15 -47.89 -32.10 50.16
CA LEU A 15 -46.75 -32.14 49.24
C LEU A 15 -46.39 -33.57 48.80
N LEU A 16 -46.91 -34.58 49.48
CA LEU A 16 -46.67 -35.99 49.21
C LEU A 16 -47.95 -36.67 48.72
N SER A 17 -47.82 -37.75 47.96
CA SER A 17 -48.95 -38.46 47.35
C SER A 17 -49.79 -39.21 48.38
N GLU A 18 -51.10 -39.36 48.12
CA GLU A 18 -52.10 -39.91 49.06
C GLU A 18 -51.76 -41.34 49.57
N ASP A 19 -51.02 -42.13 48.78
CA ASP A 19 -50.56 -43.49 49.15
C ASP A 19 -49.41 -43.51 50.18
N GLN A 20 -48.81 -42.37 50.54
CA GLN A 20 -47.66 -42.31 51.46
C GLN A 20 -48.08 -41.88 52.88
N ASP A 21 -48.15 -42.86 53.78
CA ASP A 21 -48.40 -42.63 55.22
C ASP A 21 -47.15 -42.07 55.92
N ILE A 22 -47.02 -40.74 55.87
CA ILE A 22 -45.93 -39.94 56.47
C ILE A 22 -45.73 -40.24 57.96
N GLN A 23 -46.78 -40.67 58.67
CA GLN A 23 -46.70 -40.99 60.10
C GLN A 23 -45.75 -42.17 60.38
N ARG A 24 -45.48 -43.02 59.37
CA ARG A 24 -44.53 -44.14 59.47
C ARG A 24 -43.07 -43.73 59.27
N GLU A 25 -42.83 -42.61 58.59
CA GLU A 25 -41.47 -42.14 58.28
C GLU A 25 -40.96 -41.05 59.22
N LEU A 26 -41.86 -40.33 59.90
CA LEU A 26 -41.49 -39.33 60.89
C LEU A 26 -41.34 -39.92 62.30
N LEU A 27 -40.33 -39.44 63.03
CA LEU A 27 -40.17 -39.72 64.46
C LEU A 27 -41.25 -38.95 65.24
N ILE A 28 -42.35 -39.62 65.57
CA ILE A 28 -43.41 -39.09 66.43
C ILE A 28 -42.93 -39.09 67.89
N PRO A 29 -42.92 -37.94 68.60
CA PRO A 29 -42.68 -37.91 70.03
C PRO A 29 -43.72 -38.76 70.76
N ARG A 30 -43.27 -39.64 71.67
CA ARG A 30 -44.17 -40.47 72.49
C ARG A 30 -45.03 -39.57 73.39
N ASP A 31 -46.29 -39.96 73.63
CA ASP A 31 -47.22 -39.20 74.47
C ASP A 31 -46.62 -38.88 75.85
N ALA A 32 -46.59 -37.59 76.17
CA ALA A 32 -45.99 -37.07 77.41
C ALA A 32 -46.76 -37.47 78.68
N SER A 33 -47.96 -38.05 78.55
CA SER A 33 -48.78 -38.59 79.63
C SER A 33 -48.30 -39.96 80.15
N VAL A 34 -47.27 -40.56 79.54
CA VAL A 34 -46.62 -41.78 80.03
C VAL A 34 -45.16 -41.48 80.41
N GLU A 35 -44.95 -40.91 81.60
CA GLU A 35 -43.60 -40.78 82.17
C GLU A 35 -43.00 -42.17 82.42
N LEU A 36 -41.92 -42.50 81.71
CA LEU A 36 -41.14 -43.70 82.04
C LEU A 36 -40.37 -43.46 83.34
N SER A 37 -40.43 -44.42 84.27
CA SER A 37 -39.51 -44.44 85.41
C SER A 37 -38.06 -44.47 84.90
N PRO A 38 -37.10 -43.81 85.58
CA PRO A 38 -35.67 -43.93 85.25
C PRO A 38 -35.18 -45.38 85.22
N SER A 39 -35.82 -46.27 86.00
CA SER A 39 -35.62 -47.72 85.96
C SER A 39 -36.01 -48.33 84.62
N ASP A 40 -37.18 -47.98 84.09
CA ASP A 40 -37.74 -48.56 82.88
C ASP A 40 -37.01 -48.05 81.63
N PHE A 41 -36.66 -46.76 81.61
CA PHE A 41 -35.80 -46.19 80.59
C PHE A 41 -34.43 -46.87 80.58
N ARG A 42 -33.81 -47.08 81.75
CA ARG A 42 -32.54 -47.81 81.84
C ARG A 42 -32.70 -49.23 81.30
N ASN A 43 -33.70 -49.98 81.77
CA ASN A 43 -33.97 -51.35 81.32
C ASN A 43 -34.22 -51.45 79.81
N LEU A 44 -34.91 -50.46 79.23
CA LEU A 44 -35.14 -50.36 77.79
C LEU A 44 -33.84 -50.14 77.00
N VAL A 45 -33.00 -49.18 77.44
CA VAL A 45 -31.72 -48.86 76.77
C VAL A 45 -30.65 -49.93 77.00
N THR A 46 -30.66 -50.61 78.15
CA THR A 46 -29.78 -51.77 78.42
C THR A 46 -30.33 -53.09 77.90
N GLY A 47 -31.52 -53.10 77.29
CA GLY A 47 -32.09 -54.30 76.68
C GLY A 47 -31.30 -54.72 75.45
N ILE A 48 -30.98 -56.01 75.34
CA ILE A 48 -30.17 -56.58 74.24
C ILE A 48 -30.64 -56.11 72.84
N PRO A 49 -31.95 -56.06 72.51
CA PRO A 49 -32.39 -55.54 71.21
C PRO A 49 -32.03 -54.07 70.99
N ALA A 50 -32.31 -53.19 71.97
CA ALA A 50 -32.01 -51.77 71.86
C ALA A 50 -30.49 -51.51 71.80
N GLN A 51 -29.70 -52.24 72.60
CA GLN A 51 -28.24 -52.19 72.53
C GLN A 51 -27.71 -52.61 71.16
N ARG A 52 -28.29 -53.66 70.54
CA ARG A 52 -27.90 -54.12 69.20
C ARG A 52 -28.19 -53.06 68.13
N GLU A 53 -29.39 -52.49 68.11
CA GLU A 53 -29.75 -51.45 67.12
C GLU A 53 -28.95 -50.16 67.33
N LEU A 54 -28.76 -49.74 68.59
CA LEU A 54 -27.89 -48.60 68.93
C LEU A 54 -26.43 -48.87 68.53
N ALA A 55 -25.89 -50.06 68.78
CA ALA A 55 -24.53 -50.42 68.34
C ALA A 55 -24.40 -50.41 66.81
N ALA A 56 -25.42 -50.89 66.08
CA ALA A 56 -25.43 -50.85 64.62
C ALA A 56 -25.43 -49.41 64.07
N LEU A 57 -26.20 -48.50 64.67
CA LEU A 57 -26.20 -47.08 64.32
C LEU A 57 -24.90 -46.38 64.71
N LEU A 58 -24.40 -46.63 65.93
CA LEU A 58 -23.18 -46.00 66.45
C LEU A 58 -21.91 -46.46 65.72
N ARG A 59 -21.90 -47.68 65.15
CA ARG A 59 -20.83 -48.14 64.25
C ARG A 59 -20.71 -47.33 62.96
N VAL A 60 -21.77 -46.61 62.57
CA VAL A 60 -21.82 -45.79 61.34
C VAL A 60 -21.83 -44.28 61.66
N TYR A 61 -22.28 -43.89 62.84
CA TYR A 61 -22.42 -42.50 63.26
C TYR A 61 -22.07 -42.31 64.74
N GLU A 62 -21.04 -41.50 65.02
CA GLU A 62 -20.77 -41.01 66.39
C GLU A 62 -22.04 -40.46 67.07
N PRO A 63 -22.24 -40.60 68.40
CA PRO A 63 -23.49 -40.25 69.06
C PRO A 63 -23.97 -38.82 68.77
N GLN A 64 -23.06 -37.86 68.79
CA GLN A 64 -23.33 -36.45 68.48
C GLN A 64 -23.55 -36.23 66.97
N GLY A 65 -22.91 -37.04 66.13
CA GLY A 65 -23.11 -37.04 64.68
C GLY A 65 -24.49 -37.59 64.28
N LEU A 66 -24.93 -38.67 64.93
CA LEU A 66 -26.28 -39.24 64.76
C LEU A 66 -27.35 -38.23 65.18
N ALA A 67 -27.21 -37.64 66.38
CA ALA A 67 -28.11 -36.59 66.86
C ALA A 67 -28.15 -35.39 65.88
N ARG A 68 -26.99 -34.88 65.46
CA ARG A 68 -26.91 -33.78 64.48
C ARG A 68 -27.57 -34.14 63.15
N LYS A 69 -27.48 -35.40 62.69
CA LYS A 69 -28.07 -35.86 61.42
C LYS A 69 -29.59 -36.06 61.53
N VAL A 70 -30.10 -36.53 62.67
CA VAL A 70 -31.54 -36.69 62.93
C VAL A 70 -32.21 -35.33 63.11
N PHE A 71 -31.74 -34.52 64.08
CA PHE A 71 -32.31 -33.18 64.31
C PHE A 71 -32.08 -32.26 63.11
N GLY A 72 -30.89 -32.30 62.49
CA GLY A 72 -30.58 -31.51 61.30
C GLY A 72 -31.49 -31.81 60.11
N LYS A 73 -31.96 -33.05 59.94
CA LYS A 73 -33.00 -33.38 58.94
C LYS A 73 -34.35 -32.75 59.29
N SER A 74 -34.77 -32.79 60.56
CA SER A 74 -36.00 -32.13 61.03
C SER A 74 -35.94 -30.61 60.83
N THR A 75 -34.87 -29.95 61.27
CA THR A 75 -34.64 -28.51 61.07
C THR A 75 -34.57 -28.13 59.59
N LEU A 76 -33.94 -28.97 58.75
CA LEU A 76 -33.89 -28.75 57.30
C LEU A 76 -35.29 -28.86 56.66
N LEU A 77 -36.06 -29.89 56.99
CA LEU A 77 -37.46 -30.04 56.53
C LEU A 77 -38.30 -28.82 56.94
N LYS A 78 -38.20 -28.38 58.20
CA LYS A 78 -38.91 -27.19 58.68
C LYS A 78 -38.53 -25.93 57.89
N ARG A 79 -37.23 -25.68 57.68
CA ARG A 79 -36.74 -24.57 56.85
C ARG A 79 -37.18 -24.67 55.38
N MET A 80 -37.29 -25.86 54.83
CA MET A 80 -37.81 -26.07 53.47
C MET A 80 -39.32 -25.79 53.40
N LEU A 81 -40.10 -26.18 54.40
CA LEU A 81 -41.53 -25.84 54.51
C LEU A 81 -41.73 -24.32 54.67
N ASP A 82 -40.97 -23.67 55.55
CA ASP A 82 -41.05 -22.21 55.73
C ASP A 82 -40.65 -21.47 54.45
N ARG A 83 -39.60 -21.94 53.76
CA ARG A 83 -39.22 -21.40 52.45
C ARG A 83 -40.26 -21.68 51.38
N HIS A 84 -40.92 -22.85 51.40
CA HIS A 84 -42.02 -23.17 50.49
C HIS A 84 -43.23 -22.25 50.72
N ARG A 85 -43.64 -22.03 51.98
CA ARG A 85 -44.70 -21.08 52.36
C ARG A 85 -44.37 -19.66 51.85
N VAL A 86 -43.15 -19.18 52.09
CA VAL A 86 -42.68 -17.87 51.58
C VAL A 86 -42.64 -17.83 50.05
N SER A 87 -42.14 -18.89 49.38
CA SER A 87 -42.12 -18.97 47.92
C SER A 87 -43.51 -19.05 47.30
N GLN A 88 -44.48 -19.69 47.95
CA GLN A 88 -45.87 -19.77 47.49
C GLN A 88 -46.54 -18.39 47.55
N VAL A 89 -46.33 -17.64 48.64
CA VAL A 89 -46.78 -16.24 48.79
C VAL A 89 -46.02 -15.30 47.84
N ALA A 90 -44.74 -15.55 47.59
CA ALA A 90 -43.95 -14.77 46.63
C ALA A 90 -44.34 -15.06 45.17
N CYS A 91 -44.79 -16.27 44.83
CA CYS A 91 -45.31 -16.59 43.51
C CYS A 91 -46.64 -15.88 43.24
N THR A 92 -47.57 -15.88 44.19
CA THR A 92 -48.86 -15.18 44.04
C THR A 92 -48.69 -13.66 43.92
N LEU A 93 -47.70 -13.08 44.61
CA LEU A 93 -47.34 -11.66 44.48
C LEU A 93 -46.55 -11.37 43.18
N GLY A 94 -45.58 -12.22 42.83
CA GLY A 94 -44.66 -12.02 41.71
C GLY A 94 -45.32 -12.14 40.34
N THR A 95 -46.30 -13.03 40.19
CA THR A 95 -47.06 -13.25 38.95
C THR A 95 -47.74 -11.97 38.43
N LEU A 96 -48.09 -11.03 39.32
CA LEU A 96 -48.69 -9.73 38.98
C LEU A 96 -47.66 -8.68 38.51
N LYS A 97 -46.37 -8.85 38.85
CA LYS A 97 -45.30 -7.90 38.48
C LYS A 97 -44.59 -8.31 37.18
N THR A 98 -44.42 -9.61 36.95
CA THR A 98 -43.66 -10.15 35.81
C THR A 98 -44.31 -9.91 34.44
N THR A 99 -45.63 -9.76 34.36
CA THR A 99 -46.35 -9.61 33.08
C THR A 99 -46.07 -8.27 32.40
N LEU A 100 -45.89 -7.20 33.16
CA LEU A 100 -45.60 -5.86 32.62
C LEU A 100 -44.12 -5.70 32.23
N GLU A 101 -43.20 -6.19 33.06
CA GLU A 101 -41.75 -6.18 32.77
C GLU A 101 -41.41 -7.05 31.54
N LEU A 102 -42.07 -8.21 31.39
CA LEU A 102 -41.94 -9.08 30.20
C LEU A 102 -42.48 -8.40 28.93
N GLY A 103 -43.56 -7.61 29.05
CA GLY A 103 -44.09 -6.81 27.93
C GLY A 103 -43.07 -5.79 27.42
N ASN A 104 -42.52 -4.98 28.33
CA ASN A 104 -41.50 -3.97 27.99
C ASN A 104 -40.25 -4.61 27.37
N SER A 105 -39.70 -5.67 27.98
CA SER A 105 -38.53 -6.37 27.47
C SER A 105 -38.78 -7.02 26.09
N SER A 106 -40.00 -7.48 25.82
CA SER A 106 -40.41 -8.01 24.51
C SER A 106 -40.43 -6.92 23.43
N ASP A 107 -40.92 -5.72 23.75
CA ASP A 107 -40.92 -4.59 22.82
C ASP A 107 -39.53 -3.98 22.60
N ASP A 108 -38.69 -3.88 23.64
CA ASP A 108 -37.28 -3.49 23.50
C ASP A 108 -36.53 -4.46 22.57
N ALA A 109 -36.70 -5.76 22.76
CA ALA A 109 -36.12 -6.77 21.88
C ALA A 109 -36.72 -6.74 20.46
N ARG A 110 -37.94 -6.23 20.27
CA ARG A 110 -38.55 -6.01 18.95
C ARG A 110 -37.99 -4.76 18.27
N ASN A 111 -37.72 -3.70 19.03
CA ASN A 111 -37.10 -2.46 18.55
C ASN A 111 -35.64 -2.70 18.16
N ALA A 112 -34.83 -3.29 19.03
CA ALA A 112 -33.44 -3.65 18.73
C ALA A 112 -33.30 -4.53 17.47
N ARG A 113 -34.28 -5.40 17.20
CA ARG A 113 -34.34 -6.19 15.95
C ARG A 113 -34.63 -5.34 14.70
N ARG A 114 -35.48 -4.32 14.81
CA ARG A 114 -35.73 -3.35 13.72
C ARG A 114 -34.49 -2.51 13.46
N ASP A 115 -33.88 -1.99 14.52
CA ASP A 115 -32.68 -1.15 14.44
C ASP A 115 -31.50 -1.92 13.84
N PHE A 116 -31.32 -3.20 14.20
CA PHE A 116 -30.32 -4.07 13.60
C PHE A 116 -30.57 -4.31 12.10
N VAL A 117 -31.82 -4.48 11.67
CA VAL A 117 -32.16 -4.64 10.24
C VAL A 117 -31.87 -3.35 9.46
N LEU A 118 -32.22 -2.18 10.02
CA LEU A 118 -31.92 -0.88 9.42
C LEU A 118 -30.41 -0.62 9.35
N LEU A 119 -29.67 -0.90 10.42
CA LEU A 119 -28.22 -0.76 10.47
C LEU A 119 -27.52 -1.69 9.46
N LYS A 120 -27.99 -2.95 9.35
CA LYS A 120 -27.49 -3.88 8.35
C LYS A 120 -27.75 -3.36 6.94
N GLN A 121 -28.96 -2.89 6.65
CA GLN A 121 -29.30 -2.33 5.34
C GLN A 121 -28.43 -1.11 4.99
N ALA A 122 -28.21 -0.20 5.95
CA ALA A 122 -27.33 0.95 5.76
C ALA A 122 -25.87 0.55 5.53
N PHE A 123 -25.38 -0.48 6.23
CA PHE A 123 -24.04 -1.02 6.03
C PHE A 123 -23.89 -1.69 4.65
N ASP A 124 -24.83 -2.55 4.26
CA ASP A 124 -24.85 -3.22 2.95
C ASP A 124 -24.88 -2.18 1.81
N GLN A 125 -25.62 -1.08 1.98
CA GLN A 125 -25.65 0.05 1.05
C GLN A 125 -24.31 0.80 1.01
N GLN A 126 -23.70 1.10 2.16
CA GLN A 126 -22.40 1.77 2.24
C GLN A 126 -21.27 0.93 1.61
N VAL A 127 -21.27 -0.39 1.81
CA VAL A 127 -20.33 -1.30 1.16
C VAL A 127 -20.47 -1.24 -0.36
N THR A 128 -21.71 -1.20 -0.87
CA THR A 128 -21.99 -1.10 -2.30
C THR A 128 -21.50 0.24 -2.87
N GLU A 129 -21.81 1.36 -2.22
CA GLU A 129 -21.38 2.70 -2.66
C GLU A 129 -19.85 2.85 -2.67
N VAL A 130 -19.17 2.37 -1.63
CA VAL A 130 -17.69 2.39 -1.56
C VAL A 130 -17.07 1.52 -2.64
N PHE A 131 -17.67 0.36 -2.94
CA PHE A 131 -17.21 -0.53 -4.01
C PHE A 131 -17.37 0.11 -5.40
N GLU A 132 -18.55 0.68 -5.70
CA GLU A 132 -18.81 1.39 -6.95
C GLU A 132 -17.89 2.62 -7.12
N GLN A 133 -17.68 3.39 -6.04
CA GLN A 133 -16.75 4.52 -6.05
C GLN A 133 -15.30 4.08 -6.33
N ALA A 134 -14.85 2.99 -5.69
CA ALA A 134 -13.52 2.43 -5.92
C ALA A 134 -13.35 1.93 -7.36
N GLN A 135 -14.35 1.24 -7.90
CA GLN A 135 -14.35 0.75 -9.28
C GLN A 135 -14.36 1.90 -10.30
N SER A 136 -15.14 2.95 -10.04
CA SER A 136 -15.19 4.17 -10.87
C SER A 136 -13.82 4.85 -10.92
N ARG A 137 -13.19 5.08 -9.76
CA ARG A 137 -11.85 5.68 -9.66
C ARG A 137 -10.77 4.84 -10.34
N LEU A 138 -10.86 3.51 -10.26
CA LEU A 138 -9.92 2.61 -10.96
C LEU A 138 -10.07 2.76 -12.48
N SER A 139 -11.30 2.77 -12.99
CA SER A 139 -11.59 2.97 -14.42
C SER A 139 -11.21 4.36 -14.94
N GLU A 140 -11.33 5.40 -14.10
CA GLU A 140 -10.84 6.76 -14.39
C GLU A 140 -9.31 6.77 -14.46
N SER A 141 -8.63 6.23 -13.45
CA SER A 141 -7.16 6.12 -13.43
C SER A 141 -6.60 5.32 -14.60
N ASP A 142 -7.24 4.21 -14.99
CA ASP A 142 -6.83 3.40 -16.15
C ASP A 142 -6.97 4.19 -17.47
N ARG A 143 -7.98 5.05 -17.60
CA ARG A 143 -8.13 5.95 -18.75
C ARG A 143 -7.05 7.01 -18.76
N ASP A 144 -6.77 7.64 -17.61
CA ASP A 144 -5.75 8.67 -17.50
C ASP A 144 -4.35 8.13 -17.82
N PHE A 145 -4.00 6.94 -17.29
CA PHE A 145 -2.73 6.28 -17.63
C PHE A 145 -2.62 5.96 -19.12
N ARG A 146 -3.71 5.51 -19.76
CA ARG A 146 -3.75 5.29 -21.21
C ARG A 146 -3.57 6.58 -21.99
N CYS A 147 -4.35 7.62 -21.69
CA CYS A 147 -4.23 8.93 -22.33
C CYS A 147 -2.83 9.52 -22.18
N ALA A 148 -2.22 9.43 -20.99
CA ALA A 148 -0.85 9.88 -20.74
C ALA A 148 0.19 9.07 -21.54
N THR A 149 -0.01 7.75 -21.68
CA THR A 149 0.86 6.88 -22.49
C THR A 149 0.74 7.19 -23.98
N GLU A 150 -0.49 7.37 -24.48
CA GLU A 150 -0.78 7.74 -25.87
C GLU A 150 -0.17 9.11 -26.22
N GLU A 151 -0.33 10.11 -25.35
CA GLU A 151 0.26 11.45 -25.50
C GLU A 151 1.79 11.44 -25.40
N HIS A 152 2.38 10.70 -24.45
CA HIS A 152 3.83 10.53 -24.36
C HIS A 152 4.41 9.94 -25.65
N ASN A 153 3.77 8.89 -26.18
CA ASN A 153 4.19 8.26 -27.43
C ASN A 153 4.05 9.21 -28.64
N ARG A 154 3.01 10.05 -28.67
CA ARG A 154 2.84 11.10 -29.69
C ARG A 154 3.96 12.14 -29.62
N GLN A 155 4.32 12.61 -28.43
CA GLN A 155 5.43 13.55 -28.24
C GLN A 155 6.78 12.93 -28.62
N GLU A 156 7.02 11.68 -28.23
CA GLU A 156 8.21 10.93 -28.63
C GLU A 156 8.31 10.77 -30.14
N GLN A 157 7.20 10.56 -30.84
CA GLN A 157 7.21 10.50 -32.30
C GLN A 157 7.56 11.86 -32.92
N VAL A 158 6.94 12.96 -32.45
CA VAL A 158 7.29 14.32 -32.93
C VAL A 158 8.77 14.62 -32.73
N ARG A 159 9.34 14.30 -31.55
CA ARG A 159 10.78 14.48 -31.29
C ARG A 159 11.65 13.64 -32.22
N ARG A 160 11.25 12.41 -32.57
CA ARG A 160 11.98 11.58 -33.54
C ARG A 160 11.92 12.17 -34.94
N ASP A 161 10.75 12.61 -35.37
CA ASP A 161 10.55 13.22 -36.69
C ASP A 161 11.42 14.50 -36.80
N GLU A 162 11.37 15.39 -35.80
CA GLU A 162 12.25 16.57 -35.67
C GLU A 162 13.75 16.19 -35.69
N ASN A 163 14.15 15.13 -34.98
CA ASN A 163 15.54 14.68 -34.97
C ASN A 163 15.97 14.16 -36.36
N THR A 164 15.11 13.43 -37.07
CA THR A 164 15.41 12.98 -38.44
C THR A 164 15.50 14.13 -39.44
N ASP A 165 14.69 15.19 -39.28
CA ASP A 165 14.78 16.38 -40.12
C ASP A 165 16.06 17.17 -39.83
N LEU A 166 16.42 17.37 -38.56
CA LEU A 166 17.69 18.01 -38.18
C LEU A 166 18.92 17.21 -38.64
N GLN A 167 18.89 15.87 -38.56
CA GLN A 167 19.93 15.02 -39.12
C GLN A 167 20.06 15.22 -40.64
N ARG A 168 18.94 15.23 -41.36
CA ARG A 168 18.92 15.50 -42.79
C ARG A 168 19.49 16.87 -43.13
N GLN A 169 19.07 17.92 -42.43
CA GLN A 169 19.61 19.28 -42.62
C GLN A 169 21.12 19.31 -42.37
N LEU A 170 21.63 18.62 -41.34
CA LEU A 170 23.07 18.54 -41.08
C LEU A 170 23.84 17.85 -42.21
N GLU A 171 23.30 16.78 -42.82
CA GLU A 171 23.92 16.15 -43.99
C GLU A 171 23.85 17.03 -45.24
N ASP A 172 22.72 17.73 -45.47
CA ASP A 172 22.59 18.69 -46.57
C ASP A 172 23.62 19.85 -46.42
N TYR A 173 23.82 20.37 -45.20
CA TYR A 173 24.85 21.37 -44.91
C TYR A 173 26.29 20.82 -45.03
N ARG A 174 26.55 19.59 -44.58
CA ARG A 174 27.86 18.91 -44.77
C ARG A 174 28.21 18.78 -46.25
N LEU A 175 27.26 18.32 -47.06
CA LEU A 175 27.42 18.20 -48.50
C LEU A 175 27.65 19.57 -49.17
N ALA A 176 26.92 20.60 -48.76
CA ALA A 176 27.11 21.96 -49.26
C ALA A 176 28.51 22.52 -48.91
N ASN A 177 28.98 22.31 -47.67
CA ASN A 177 30.33 22.73 -47.26
C ASN A 177 31.42 21.97 -48.01
N GLN A 178 31.29 20.64 -48.15
CA GLN A 178 32.24 19.84 -48.94
C GLN A 178 32.33 20.33 -50.39
N GLN A 179 31.20 20.65 -51.03
CA GLN A 179 31.20 21.23 -52.38
C GLN A 179 31.86 22.62 -52.44
N LEU A 180 31.77 23.42 -51.38
CA LEU A 180 32.47 24.72 -51.29
C LEU A 180 33.97 24.52 -51.10
N GLU A 181 34.39 23.57 -50.26
CA GLU A 181 35.80 23.18 -50.05
C GLU A 181 36.43 22.65 -51.33
N ASP A 182 35.77 21.74 -52.05
CA ASP A 182 36.22 21.23 -53.35
C ASP A 182 36.36 22.34 -54.39
N ARG A 183 35.43 23.31 -54.40
CA ARG A 183 35.50 24.49 -55.27
C ARG A 183 36.62 25.45 -54.87
N LEU A 184 36.91 25.61 -53.58
CA LEU A 184 38.04 26.42 -53.10
C LEU A 184 39.37 25.75 -53.47
N ARG A 185 39.50 24.43 -53.26
CA ARG A 185 40.67 23.60 -53.59
C ARG A 185 40.93 23.55 -55.10
N GLY A 186 39.89 23.35 -55.92
CA GLY A 186 39.99 23.41 -57.38
C GLY A 186 40.15 24.83 -57.94
N GLY A 187 39.68 25.83 -57.19
CA GLY A 187 39.74 27.25 -57.54
C GLY A 187 40.97 27.99 -57.00
N THR A 188 41.89 27.32 -56.29
CA THR A 188 43.04 27.97 -55.67
C THR A 188 44.04 28.44 -56.73
N PHE A 189 43.90 29.69 -57.16
CA PHE A 189 44.91 30.38 -57.95
C PHE A 189 46.18 30.49 -57.09
N LYS A 190 47.11 29.54 -57.24
CA LYS A 190 48.35 29.47 -56.44
C LYS A 190 49.25 30.68 -56.70
N VAL A 191 49.05 31.75 -55.93
CA VAL A 191 49.76 33.02 -56.04
C VAL A 191 51.27 32.81 -55.94
N GLY A 192 51.76 32.00 -55.00
CA GLY A 192 53.19 31.67 -54.91
C GLY A 192 53.77 31.04 -56.19
N ARG A 193 53.00 30.21 -56.91
CA ARG A 193 53.43 29.63 -58.20
C ARG A 193 53.50 30.68 -59.31
N VAL A 194 52.64 31.69 -59.26
CA VAL A 194 52.62 32.83 -60.20
C VAL A 194 53.70 33.86 -59.83
N MET A 195 53.89 34.17 -58.54
CA MET A 195 54.96 35.06 -58.09
C MET A 195 56.34 34.46 -58.36
N ASN A 196 56.56 33.16 -58.12
CA ASN A 196 57.78 32.47 -58.53
C ASN A 196 58.01 32.48 -60.06
N PHE A 197 56.94 32.57 -60.85
CA PHE A 197 57.05 32.75 -62.31
C PHE A 197 57.37 34.20 -62.71
N LEU A 198 56.87 35.20 -61.97
CA LEU A 198 57.06 36.63 -62.26
C LEU A 198 58.34 37.23 -61.64
N ASN A 199 58.82 36.71 -60.50
CA ASN A 199 60.04 37.15 -59.80
C ASN A 199 61.31 36.39 -60.22
N ARG A 200 61.22 35.37 -61.08
CA ARG A 200 62.41 34.75 -61.67
C ARG A 200 63.16 35.78 -62.53
N HIS A 201 64.30 36.24 -62.01
CA HIS A 201 65.28 37.13 -62.65
C HIS A 201 64.84 38.60 -62.83
N ASN A 202 64.45 39.28 -61.75
CA ASN A 202 64.30 40.76 -61.62
C ASN A 202 63.53 41.49 -62.76
N ALA A 203 62.20 41.43 -62.73
CA ALA A 203 61.34 42.19 -63.65
C ALA A 203 61.04 43.66 -63.17
N ARG A 204 60.51 44.57 -64.03
CA ARG A 204 60.17 46.01 -63.72
C ARG A 204 59.09 46.68 -64.65
N VAL A 205 57.86 46.99 -64.17
CA VAL A 205 56.58 47.15 -64.96
C VAL A 205 56.61 48.02 -66.22
N SER A 206 55.96 47.51 -67.29
CA SER A 206 55.02 48.24 -68.17
C SER A 206 54.37 47.27 -69.18
N GLY A 207 53.16 47.52 -69.72
CA GLY A 207 52.61 46.64 -70.76
C GLY A 207 51.09 46.70 -71.09
N ASN A 208 50.71 45.93 -72.12
CA ASN A 208 49.35 45.83 -72.68
C ASN A 208 48.48 44.79 -71.92
N TRP A 209 47.69 45.28 -70.96
CA TRP A 209 46.91 44.47 -70.02
C TRP A 209 45.82 43.57 -70.65
N PRO A 210 45.01 44.00 -71.64
CA PRO A 210 44.06 43.11 -72.30
C PRO A 210 44.70 41.85 -72.91
N ARG A 211 45.91 42.00 -73.48
CA ARG A 211 46.67 40.87 -74.05
C ARG A 211 47.18 39.92 -72.96
N LEU A 212 47.68 40.47 -71.85
CA LEU A 212 48.08 39.69 -70.67
C LEU A 212 46.89 38.91 -70.07
N LYS A 213 45.72 39.55 -69.94
CA LYS A 213 44.48 38.91 -69.48
C LYS A 213 44.03 37.76 -70.40
N ALA A 214 44.18 37.92 -71.71
CA ALA A 214 43.90 36.84 -72.67
C ALA A 214 44.90 35.68 -72.55
N LEU A 215 46.19 35.97 -72.32
CA LEU A 215 47.24 34.98 -72.07
C LEU A 215 46.95 34.16 -70.80
N LEU A 216 46.61 34.84 -69.69
CA LEU A 216 46.29 34.19 -68.41
C LEU A 216 45.00 33.36 -68.48
N LYS A 217 44.02 33.77 -69.30
CA LYS A 217 42.86 32.92 -69.61
C LYS A 217 43.28 31.67 -70.39
N LYS A 218 44.06 31.82 -71.47
CA LYS A 218 44.58 30.68 -72.25
C LYS A 218 45.38 29.69 -71.39
N PHE A 219 46.15 30.19 -70.43
CA PHE A 219 46.83 29.38 -69.41
C PHE A 219 45.85 28.67 -68.45
N LYS A 220 44.88 29.38 -67.87
CA LYS A 220 43.81 28.79 -67.03
C LYS A 220 43.03 27.70 -67.77
N ASP A 221 42.86 27.87 -69.08
CA ASP A 221 42.12 26.98 -69.98
C ASP A 221 43.04 25.97 -70.71
N GLY A 222 44.32 25.85 -70.33
CA GLY A 222 45.24 24.80 -70.79
C GLY A 222 45.70 24.85 -72.25
N SER A 223 45.63 26.00 -72.94
CA SER A 223 45.87 26.12 -74.39
C SER A 223 47.00 27.08 -74.77
N LEU A 224 47.71 26.75 -75.85
CA LEU A 224 48.86 27.55 -76.34
C LEU A 224 48.44 28.93 -76.88
N PRO A 225 49.27 29.98 -76.69
CA PRO A 225 49.06 31.29 -77.29
C PRO A 225 49.39 31.30 -78.80
N PRO A 226 48.81 32.19 -79.61
CA PRO A 226 49.05 32.23 -81.06
C PRO A 226 50.47 32.70 -81.45
N ASP A 227 51.10 32.06 -82.43
CA ASP A 227 52.49 32.31 -82.86
C ASP A 227 52.80 33.77 -83.28
N ALA A 228 51.80 34.50 -83.77
CA ALA A 228 51.92 35.92 -84.08
C ALA A 228 52.07 36.83 -82.84
N TRP A 229 52.03 36.29 -81.62
CA TRP A 229 52.09 37.06 -80.39
C TRP A 229 53.49 37.12 -79.80
N LYS A 230 54.09 38.32 -79.87
CA LYS A 230 55.28 38.68 -79.09
C LYS A 230 54.81 39.41 -77.84
N THR A 231 55.10 38.82 -76.67
CA THR A 231 54.66 39.33 -75.36
C THR A 231 55.89 39.63 -74.52
N GLN A 232 55.99 40.86 -74.02
CA GLN A 232 56.99 41.29 -73.06
C GLN A 232 56.24 41.81 -71.83
N ILE A 233 56.52 41.22 -70.68
CA ILE A 233 55.93 41.57 -69.38
C ILE A 233 57.10 41.87 -68.46
N GLN A 234 56.92 42.90 -67.65
CA GLN A 234 57.83 43.25 -66.58
C GLN A 234 56.99 43.65 -65.36
N ILE A 235 57.51 43.57 -64.13
CA ILE A 235 56.76 43.73 -62.87
C ILE A 235 57.65 44.45 -61.84
N ASN A 236 57.35 45.70 -61.47
CA ASN A 236 58.06 46.50 -60.46
C ASN A 236 57.18 46.65 -59.24
N ALA A 237 57.73 46.36 -58.07
CA ALA A 237 57.16 46.71 -56.78
C ALA A 237 58.32 47.20 -55.91
N ALA A 238 58.25 48.47 -55.49
CA ALA A 238 59.21 49.12 -54.61
C ALA A 238 58.50 50.31 -53.96
N ASP A 239 58.71 50.54 -52.67
CA ASP A 239 58.06 51.64 -51.92
C ASP A 239 58.60 53.01 -52.35
N GLU A 240 59.88 53.07 -52.73
CA GLU A 240 60.50 54.15 -53.49
C GLU A 240 61.22 53.60 -54.73
N PHE A 241 61.41 54.42 -55.76
CA PHE A 241 61.82 53.97 -57.10
C PHE A 241 63.19 53.27 -57.14
N ASP A 242 64.06 53.59 -56.19
CA ASP A 242 65.45 53.09 -56.06
C ASP A 242 65.68 52.28 -54.77
N ALA A 243 64.63 51.92 -54.03
CA ALA A 243 64.74 51.08 -52.84
C ALA A 243 65.05 49.62 -53.22
N ASP A 244 66.04 49.02 -52.55
CA ASP A 244 66.36 47.60 -52.68
C ASP A 244 65.33 46.77 -51.87
N PRO A 245 64.47 45.95 -52.51
CA PRO A 245 63.43 45.20 -51.81
C PRO A 245 63.95 43.98 -51.03
N GLY A 246 65.26 43.71 -51.10
CA GLY A 246 65.87 42.55 -50.44
C GLY A 246 65.60 41.22 -51.16
N ALA A 247 66.13 40.14 -50.59
CA ALA A 247 65.98 38.81 -51.17
C ALA A 247 64.57 38.25 -50.94
N TYR A 248 63.93 37.74 -51.99
CA TYR A 248 62.65 37.05 -51.87
C TYR A 248 62.80 35.74 -51.09
N GLU A 249 62.17 35.67 -49.93
CA GLU A 249 62.12 34.47 -49.10
C GLU A 249 61.02 33.52 -49.63
N TYR A 250 61.39 32.27 -49.88
CA TYR A 250 60.46 31.28 -50.40
C TYR A 250 59.57 30.76 -49.27
N GLU A 251 58.27 31.02 -49.35
CA GLU A 251 57.28 30.30 -48.55
C GLU A 251 57.37 28.81 -48.87
N VAL A 252 57.73 28.01 -47.86
CA VAL A 252 57.60 26.55 -47.91
C VAL A 252 56.11 26.24 -47.94
N GLU A 253 55.63 25.52 -48.96
CA GLU A 253 54.26 24.99 -48.95
C GLU A 253 54.16 24.02 -47.76
N SER A 254 53.57 24.48 -46.65
CA SER A 254 53.18 23.57 -45.58
C SER A 254 51.99 22.74 -46.07
N ASP A 255 52.11 21.42 -45.99
CA ASP A 255 51.03 20.48 -46.29
C ASP A 255 50.03 20.37 -45.14
N ASP A 256 50.21 21.17 -44.07
CA ASP A 256 49.39 21.18 -42.85
C ASP A 256 48.06 21.94 -43.02
N GLU A 257 47.23 21.47 -43.96
CA GLU A 257 45.77 21.60 -43.86
C GLU A 257 45.20 20.45 -43.01
N GLU A 258 45.83 20.16 -41.86
CA GLU A 258 45.22 19.32 -40.84
C GLU A 258 44.21 20.17 -40.07
N SER A 259 42.95 20.09 -40.51
CA SER A 259 41.82 20.82 -39.92
C SER A 259 41.66 20.46 -38.44
N LYS A 260 42.24 21.29 -37.57
CA LYS A 260 42.18 21.10 -36.12
C LYS A 260 40.76 21.33 -35.61
N VAL A 261 39.99 20.24 -35.59
CA VAL A 261 38.64 20.19 -35.02
C VAL A 261 38.71 20.74 -33.59
N PRO A 262 37.91 21.77 -33.24
CA PRO A 262 37.92 22.30 -31.88
C PRO A 262 37.30 21.26 -30.93
N ASP A 263 38.08 20.85 -29.92
CA ASP A 263 37.60 19.96 -28.86
C ASP A 263 36.35 20.56 -28.18
N ILE A 264 35.22 19.86 -28.33
CA ILE A 264 34.00 20.19 -27.62
C ILE A 264 34.17 19.76 -26.15
N PRO A 265 34.03 20.66 -25.16
CA PRO A 265 34.13 20.27 -23.75
C PRO A 265 33.05 19.23 -23.42
N SER A 266 33.47 18.06 -22.96
CA SER A 266 32.57 16.99 -22.55
C SER A 266 31.73 17.44 -21.34
N LEU A 267 30.45 17.70 -21.60
CA LEU A 267 29.46 17.97 -20.56
C LEU A 267 29.36 16.75 -19.63
N ARG A 268 29.86 16.89 -18.39
CA ARG A 268 29.44 16.02 -17.29
C ARG A 268 27.99 16.36 -16.97
N LEU A 269 27.09 15.45 -17.28
CA LEU A 269 25.76 15.40 -16.67
C LEU A 269 25.89 14.98 -15.19
N PRO A 270 24.96 15.42 -14.32
CA PRO A 270 24.87 14.97 -12.93
C PRO A 270 24.44 13.51 -12.80
#